data_AF-A0A8T6IZH2-F1
#
_entry.id   AF-A0A8T6IZH2-F1
#
_cell.length_a   1.000
_cell.length_b   1.000
_cell.length_c   1.000
_cell.angle_alpha   90.00
_cell.angle_beta   90.00
_cell.angle_gamma   90.00
#
_symmetry.space_group_name_H-M   'P 1'
#
loop_
_entity.id
_entity.type
_entity.pdbx_description
1 polymer ?
#
loop_
_entity_poly.entity_id
_entity_poly.type
_entity_poly.pdbx_seq_one_letter_code
_entity_poly.pdbx_strand_id
1 'polypeptide(L)'
;MESQWIPTDPELWEIENYHRFLDARRRLLADAANEMLATLRAGVIPPAEAPPIMEQEQSASDATNLEDFDLSDEAIVLESANRLALGHGLPAGEMAHDIIDRDRDELITLDLAWPDGLQVGLSQPVALLIDEDELVRQTASKAGFRVFTTLADFRQHIERDIIDEVVW
;
A
#
# COMPACT_ATOMS: atom_id res chain seq x y z
N MET A 1 25.63 4.25 3.97
CA MET A 1 25.32 2.81 3.99
C MET A 1 25.13 2.34 5.43
N GLU A 2 24.06 2.78 6.11
CA GLU A 2 23.74 2.37 7.50
C GLU A 2 22.22 2.34 7.73
N SER A 3 21.43 1.83 6.77
CA SER A 3 19.96 1.81 6.86
C SER A 3 19.40 0.49 7.41
N GLN A 4 20.15 -0.19 8.27
CA GLN A 4 19.67 -1.38 8.95
C GLN A 4 20.03 -1.27 10.42
N TRP A 5 19.01 -1.05 11.25
CA TRP A 5 19.04 -0.96 12.71
C TRP A 5 19.47 -2.30 13.34
N ILE A 6 20.68 -2.75 13.02
CA ILE A 6 21.31 -3.98 13.49
C ILE A 6 22.38 -3.57 14.52
N PRO A 7 22.29 -4.07 15.77
CA PRO A 7 23.37 -3.90 16.74
C PRO A 7 24.71 -4.35 16.16
N THR A 8 25.73 -3.49 16.20
CA THR A 8 27.06 -3.72 15.62
C THR A 8 27.98 -4.58 16.49
N ASP A 9 27.52 -4.99 17.67
CA ASP A 9 28.26 -5.83 18.60
C ASP A 9 28.18 -7.32 18.20
N PRO A 10 29.29 -7.95 17.79
CA PRO A 10 29.31 -9.35 17.34
C PRO A 10 28.93 -10.35 18.44
N GLU A 11 29.12 -10.01 19.71
CA GLU A 11 28.74 -10.90 20.83
C GLU A 11 27.21 -11.06 20.93
N LEU A 12 26.45 -10.08 20.42
CA LEU A 12 24.99 -10.13 20.37
C LEU A 12 24.46 -11.01 19.24
N TRP A 13 25.29 -11.43 18.28
CA TRP A 13 24.85 -12.22 17.14
C TRP A 13 24.83 -13.73 17.42
N GLU A 14 25.33 -14.14 18.57
CA GLU A 14 25.22 -15.51 19.07
C GLU A 14 23.76 -15.83 19.44
N ILE A 15 23.33 -17.06 19.14
CA ILE A 15 21.94 -17.51 19.39
C ILE A 15 21.63 -17.45 20.89
N GLU A 16 22.62 -17.73 21.73
CA GLU A 16 22.56 -17.68 23.19
C GLU A 16 22.27 -16.25 23.71
N ASN A 17 22.69 -15.23 22.97
CA ASN A 17 22.54 -13.81 23.31
C ASN A 17 21.37 -13.12 22.58
N TYR A 18 20.51 -13.90 21.90
CA TYR A 18 19.39 -13.37 21.11
C TYR A 18 18.48 -12.40 21.89
N HIS A 19 18.24 -12.64 23.17
CA HIS A 19 17.47 -11.72 24.01
C HIS A 19 18.14 -10.35 24.16
N ARG A 20 19.47 -10.32 24.33
CA ARG A 20 20.24 -9.07 24.42
C ARG A 20 20.30 -8.35 23.08
N PHE A 21 20.35 -9.09 21.98
CA PHE A 21 20.23 -8.53 20.64
C PHE A 21 18.89 -7.83 20.42
N LEU A 22 17.78 -8.46 20.84
CA LEU A 22 16.45 -7.86 20.75
C LEU A 22 16.33 -6.58 21.57
N ASP A 23 16.92 -6.55 22.76
CA ASP A 23 16.93 -5.36 23.62
C ASP A 23 17.77 -4.23 22.99
N ALA A 24 18.96 -4.55 22.46
CA ALA A 24 19.80 -3.58 21.77
C ALA A 24 19.12 -3.03 20.52
N ARG A 25 18.49 -3.88 19.71
CA ARG A 25 17.71 -3.47 18.53
C ARG A 25 16.53 -2.59 18.91
N ARG A 26 15.79 -2.96 19.97
CA ARG A 26 14.67 -2.15 20.47
C ARG A 26 15.13 -0.77 20.92
N ARG A 27 16.28 -0.68 21.58
CA ARG A 27 16.90 0.59 21.97
C ARG A 27 17.19 1.47 20.75
N LEU A 28 17.87 0.90 19.74
CA LEU A 28 18.22 1.62 18.50
C LEU A 28 16.98 2.15 17.78
N LEU A 29 15.92 1.35 17.68
CA LEU A 29 14.66 1.78 17.07
C LEU A 29 13.97 2.88 17.87
N ALA A 30 13.95 2.76 19.20
CA ALA A 30 13.35 3.77 20.06
C ALA A 30 14.11 5.10 19.97
N ASP A 31 15.44 5.06 19.93
CA ASP A 31 16.27 6.26 19.83
C ASP A 31 16.08 6.96 18.48
N ALA A 32 16.06 6.21 17.37
CA ALA A 32 15.78 6.76 16.04
C ALA A 32 14.36 7.37 15.94
N ALA A 33 13.36 6.70 16.51
CA ALA A 33 12.00 7.23 16.57
C ALA A 33 11.93 8.53 17.38
N ASN A 34 12.63 8.59 18.52
CA ASN A 34 12.68 9.80 19.35
C ASN A 34 13.37 10.96 18.62
N GLU A 35 14.42 10.69 17.84
CA GLU A 35 15.10 11.69 17.02
C GLU A 35 14.20 12.25 15.92
N MET A 36 13.46 11.38 15.24
CA MET A 36 12.46 11.78 14.24
C MET A 36 11.35 12.64 14.85
N LEU A 37 10.81 12.22 16.01
CA LEU A 37 9.78 12.98 16.73
C LEU A 37 10.30 14.34 17.22
N ALA A 38 11.56 14.42 17.65
CA ALA A 38 12.19 15.67 18.03
C ALA A 38 12.33 16.62 16.83
N THR A 39 12.64 16.08 15.66
CA THR A 39 12.73 16.83 14.40
C THR A 39 11.38 17.42 13.99
N LEU A 40 10.31 16.61 14.05
CA LEU A 40 8.94 17.08 13.81
C LEU A 40 8.51 18.17 14.82
N ARG A 41 8.83 17.96 16.11
CA ARG A 41 8.53 18.95 17.16
C ARG A 41 9.26 20.27 16.97
N ALA A 42 10.50 20.24 16.46
CA ALA A 42 11.29 21.42 16.20
C ALA A 42 10.83 22.19 14.95
N GLY A 43 9.88 21.66 14.17
CA GLY A 43 9.42 22.26 12.93
C GLY A 43 10.50 22.29 11.84
N VAL A 44 11.56 21.49 12.00
CA VAL A 44 12.64 21.37 11.03
C VAL A 44 12.26 20.21 10.13
N ILE A 45 11.91 20.50 8.88
CA ILE A 45 11.86 19.48 7.83
C ILE A 45 13.32 19.27 7.43
N PRO A 46 13.97 18.13 7.78
CA PRO A 46 15.29 17.86 7.27
C PRO A 46 15.18 17.84 5.74
N PRO A 47 16.10 18.48 5.01
CA PRO A 47 16.10 18.35 3.56
C PRO A 47 16.12 16.86 3.26
N ALA A 48 15.12 16.39 2.51
CA ALA A 48 15.12 15.04 1.99
C ALA A 48 16.41 14.92 1.18
N GLU A 49 17.41 14.21 1.71
CA GLU A 49 18.43 13.62 0.86
C GLU A 49 17.65 12.65 -0.02
N ALA A 50 17.28 13.12 -1.22
CA ALA A 50 16.88 12.24 -2.28
C ALA A 50 17.97 11.18 -2.34
N PRO A 51 17.65 9.88 -2.19
CA PRO A 51 18.66 8.87 -2.43
C PRO A 51 19.26 9.16 -3.81
N PRO A 52 20.58 9.01 -4.00
CA PRO A 52 21.10 9.01 -5.35
C PRO A 52 20.25 8.00 -6.10
N ILE A 53 19.63 8.46 -7.20
CA ILE A 53 18.96 7.58 -8.13
C ILE A 53 20.07 6.65 -8.61
N MET A 54 20.19 5.50 -7.96
CA MET A 54 21.04 4.44 -8.42
C MET A 54 20.26 3.92 -9.60
N GLU A 55 20.71 4.28 -10.81
CA GLU A 55 20.35 3.54 -12.02
C GLU A 55 20.69 2.09 -11.73
N GLN A 56 19.68 1.35 -11.30
CA GLN A 56 19.80 -0.04 -10.96
C GLN A 56 19.89 -0.76 -12.31
N GLU A 57 21.12 -0.90 -12.79
CA GLU A 57 21.46 -1.86 -13.83
C GLU A 57 20.89 -3.21 -13.41
N GLN A 58 19.89 -3.65 -14.18
CA GLN A 58 19.16 -4.88 -13.99
C GLN A 58 20.12 -6.06 -14.07
N SER A 59 20.70 -6.43 -12.94
CA SER A 59 21.41 -7.70 -12.78
C SER A 59 20.43 -8.71 -12.22
N ALA A 60 19.99 -9.59 -13.11
CA ALA A 60 19.27 -10.81 -12.80
C ALA A 60 20.07 -11.69 -11.83
N SER A 61 19.42 -12.23 -10.79
CA SER A 61 19.42 -13.68 -10.49
C SER A 61 18.64 -14.01 -9.20
N ASP A 62 17.66 -14.91 -9.40
CA ASP A 62 17.17 -15.96 -8.50
C ASP A 62 16.71 -15.62 -7.07
N ALA A 63 15.38 -15.57 -6.90
CA ALA A 63 14.71 -16.60 -6.10
C ALA A 63 13.25 -16.77 -6.50
N THR A 64 12.87 -18.05 -6.67
CA THR A 64 11.52 -18.60 -6.80
C THR A 64 10.82 -18.42 -8.13
N ASN A 65 10.65 -19.56 -8.83
CA ASN A 65 9.60 -19.82 -9.82
C ASN A 65 8.27 -19.15 -9.42
N LEU A 66 8.02 -17.97 -9.97
CA LEU A 66 6.69 -17.56 -10.39
C LEU A 66 6.89 -17.08 -11.82
N GLU A 67 6.39 -17.93 -12.70
CA GLU A 67 6.19 -17.78 -14.13
C GLU A 67 6.11 -16.31 -14.54
N ASP A 68 6.97 -15.94 -15.50
CA ASP A 68 6.62 -15.10 -16.63
C ASP A 68 5.40 -14.21 -16.37
N PHE A 69 5.58 -13.16 -15.56
CA PHE A 69 4.57 -12.13 -15.38
C PHE A 69 4.54 -11.34 -16.70
N ASP A 70 3.87 -11.91 -17.70
CA ASP A 70 3.03 -11.17 -18.60
C ASP A 70 2.02 -10.46 -17.70
N LEU A 71 2.44 -9.34 -17.09
CA LEU A 71 1.56 -8.48 -16.33
C LEU A 71 0.47 -8.11 -17.32
N SER A 72 -0.70 -8.74 -17.16
CA SER A 72 -1.88 -8.37 -17.92
C SER A 72 -2.07 -6.86 -17.78
N ASP A 73 -2.63 -6.24 -18.82
CA ASP A 73 -2.96 -4.81 -18.78
C ASP A 73 -3.73 -4.45 -17.49
N GLU A 74 -4.53 -5.40 -16.99
CA GLU A 74 -5.18 -5.39 -15.68
C GLU A 74 -4.22 -5.25 -14.49
N ALA A 75 -3.23 -6.13 -14.30
CA ALA A 75 -2.35 -6.08 -13.13
C ALA A 75 -1.59 -4.75 -13.05
N ILE A 76 -1.16 -4.21 -14.20
CA ILE A 76 -0.52 -2.89 -14.31
C ILE A 76 -1.50 -1.78 -13.91
N VAL A 77 -2.76 -1.87 -14.34
CA VAL A 77 -3.81 -0.90 -14.02
C VAL A 77 -4.12 -0.89 -12.52
N LEU A 78 -4.27 -2.06 -11.90
CA LEU A 78 -4.55 -2.18 -10.46
C LEU A 78 -3.40 -1.64 -9.62
N GLU A 79 -2.16 -1.98 -9.97
CA GLU A 79 -0.98 -1.45 -9.27
C GLU A 79 -0.88 0.08 -9.44
N SER A 80 -1.18 0.59 -10.64
CA SER A 80 -1.19 2.02 -10.92
C SER A 80 -2.27 2.76 -10.13
N ALA A 81 -3.45 2.17 -9.95
CA ALA A 81 -4.52 2.71 -9.10
C ALA A 81 -4.07 2.80 -7.64
N ASN A 82 -3.46 1.73 -7.13
CA ASN A 82 -2.99 1.67 -5.76
C ASN A 82 -1.87 2.71 -5.51
N ARG A 83 -0.92 2.82 -6.46
CA ARG A 83 0.14 3.83 -6.43
C ARG A 83 -0.40 5.26 -6.47
N LEU A 84 -1.44 5.50 -7.25
CA LEU A 84 -2.11 6.80 -7.31
C LEU A 84 -2.72 7.16 -5.95
N ALA A 85 -3.46 6.23 -5.32
CA ALA A 85 -4.04 6.43 -4.00
C ALA A 85 -2.95 6.78 -2.96
N LEU A 86 -1.89 5.98 -2.90
CA LEU A 86 -0.75 6.23 -2.02
C LEU A 86 -0.06 7.57 -2.30
N GLY A 87 0.06 7.97 -3.57
CA GLY A 87 0.62 9.24 -3.99
C GLY A 87 -0.17 10.47 -3.49
N HIS A 88 -1.47 10.30 -3.25
CA HIS A 88 -2.34 11.31 -2.64
C HIS A 88 -2.47 11.18 -1.12
N GLY A 89 -1.71 10.28 -0.48
CA GLY A 89 -1.77 10.03 0.96
C GLY A 89 -2.97 9.21 1.41
N LEU A 90 -3.68 8.57 0.47
CA LEU A 90 -4.79 7.66 0.73
C LEU A 90 -4.24 6.25 1.05
N PRO A 91 -4.98 5.42 1.81
CA PRO A 91 -4.56 4.06 2.13
C PRO A 91 -4.48 3.19 0.87
N ALA A 92 -3.62 2.19 0.93
CA ALA A 92 -3.56 1.17 -0.12
C ALA A 92 -4.86 0.37 -0.17
N GLY A 93 -5.30 0.00 -1.37
CA GLY A 93 -6.44 -0.89 -1.55
C GLY A 93 -6.07 -2.35 -1.27
N GLU A 94 -7.08 -3.12 -0.90
CA GLU A 94 -7.01 -4.57 -0.73
C GLU A 94 -7.15 -5.26 -2.09
N MET A 95 -6.12 -6.00 -2.49
CA MET A 95 -6.14 -6.82 -3.71
C MET A 95 -6.98 -8.08 -3.46
N ALA A 96 -7.73 -8.53 -4.47
CA ALA A 96 -8.53 -9.77 -4.43
C ALA A 96 -9.43 -9.83 -3.17
N HIS A 97 -10.22 -8.79 -2.95
CA HIS A 97 -11.10 -8.67 -1.79
C HIS A 97 -12.40 -9.46 -2.01
N ASP A 98 -12.68 -10.40 -1.13
CA ASP A 98 -13.85 -11.26 -1.26
C ASP A 98 -15.10 -10.66 -0.60
N ILE A 99 -16.21 -10.65 -1.35
CA ILE A 99 -17.53 -10.29 -0.87
C ILE A 99 -18.50 -11.47 -1.00
N ILE A 100 -19.47 -11.55 -0.10
CA ILE A 100 -20.52 -12.58 -0.15
C ILE A 100 -21.74 -12.01 -0.88
N ASP A 101 -22.10 -12.61 -2.02
CA ASP A 101 -23.36 -12.33 -2.69
C ASP A 101 -24.52 -12.91 -1.86
N ARG A 102 -25.29 -12.05 -1.20
CA ARG A 102 -26.43 -12.47 -0.36
C ARG A 102 -27.58 -13.08 -1.17
N ASP A 103 -27.67 -12.83 -2.47
CA ASP A 103 -28.73 -13.38 -3.31
C ASP A 103 -28.42 -14.82 -3.75
N ARG A 104 -27.13 -15.15 -3.92
CA ARG A 104 -26.67 -16.46 -4.42
C ARG A 104 -25.93 -17.30 -3.37
N ASP A 105 -25.61 -16.71 -2.22
CA ASP A 105 -24.74 -17.27 -1.18
C ASP A 105 -23.39 -17.72 -1.76
N GLU A 106 -22.84 -16.91 -2.67
CA GLU A 106 -21.63 -17.20 -3.43
C GLU A 106 -20.53 -16.17 -3.11
N LEU A 107 -19.29 -16.62 -3.03
CA LEU A 107 -18.14 -15.75 -2.80
C LEU A 107 -17.71 -15.14 -4.14
N ILE A 108 -17.66 -13.81 -4.20
CA ILE A 108 -17.20 -13.07 -5.37
C ILE A 108 -15.95 -12.28 -4.98
N THR A 109 -14.91 -12.41 -5.77
CA THR A 109 -13.64 -11.70 -5.57
C THR A 109 -13.63 -10.39 -6.35
N LEU A 110 -13.18 -9.31 -5.72
CA LEU A 110 -12.99 -7.99 -6.31
C LEU A 110 -11.49 -7.74 -6.50
N ASP A 111 -11.08 -7.29 -7.69
CA ASP A 111 -9.65 -7.15 -8.01
C ASP A 111 -8.91 -6.20 -7.07
N LEU A 112 -9.50 -5.04 -6.82
CA LEU A 112 -8.99 -4.04 -5.89
C LEU A 112 -10.14 -3.32 -5.18
N ALA A 113 -10.15 -3.35 -3.85
CA ALA A 113 -11.20 -2.75 -3.05
C ALA A 113 -10.67 -1.91 -1.88
N TRP A 114 -11.42 -0.88 -1.53
CA TRP A 114 -11.29 -0.08 -0.32
C TRP A 114 -12.58 -0.25 0.48
N PRO A 115 -12.68 -1.31 1.32
CA PRO A 115 -13.91 -1.61 2.08
C PRO A 115 -14.29 -0.51 3.07
N ASP A 116 -13.30 0.20 3.62
CA ASP A 116 -13.52 1.35 4.51
C ASP A 116 -13.58 2.69 3.75
N GLY A 117 -13.52 2.65 2.42
CA GLY A 117 -13.39 3.79 1.55
C GLY A 117 -11.96 4.33 1.44
N LEU A 118 -11.74 5.22 0.47
CA LEU A 118 -10.46 5.90 0.23
C LEU A 118 -10.07 6.82 1.40
N GLN A 119 -11.03 7.47 2.04
CA GLN A 119 -10.86 8.12 3.33
C GLN A 119 -11.68 7.34 4.36
N VAL A 120 -10.99 6.60 5.22
CA VAL A 120 -11.60 5.73 6.23
C VAL A 120 -12.67 6.48 7.02
N GLY A 121 -13.92 6.06 6.84
CA GLY A 121 -15.10 6.63 7.54
C GLY A 121 -15.62 7.98 7.01
N LEU A 122 -15.00 8.56 5.99
CA LEU A 122 -15.45 9.81 5.35
C LEU A 122 -15.91 9.60 3.90
N SER A 123 -15.33 8.61 3.22
CA SER A 123 -15.75 8.21 1.87
C SER A 123 -16.51 6.88 1.90
N GLN A 124 -17.38 6.67 0.91
CA GLN A 124 -18.00 5.38 0.69
C GLN A 124 -16.98 4.32 0.23
N PRO A 125 -17.25 3.02 0.41
CA PRO A 125 -16.40 1.95 -0.09
C PRO A 125 -16.23 2.03 -1.61
N VAL A 126 -15.03 1.75 -2.11
CA VAL A 126 -14.69 1.85 -3.54
C VAL A 126 -14.11 0.53 -4.03
N ALA A 127 -14.46 0.10 -5.24
CA ALA A 127 -13.85 -1.06 -5.88
C ALA A 127 -13.47 -0.71 -7.32
N LEU A 128 -12.29 -1.16 -7.76
CA LEU A 128 -11.84 -1.12 -9.14
C LEU A 128 -11.84 -2.55 -9.67
N LEU A 129 -12.61 -2.78 -10.73
CA LEU A 129 -12.83 -4.08 -11.36
C LEU A 129 -12.49 -3.98 -12.84
N ILE A 130 -11.45 -4.66 -13.32
CA ILE A 130 -10.95 -4.52 -14.68
C ILE A 130 -11.32 -5.77 -15.49
N ASP A 131 -11.94 -5.57 -16.65
CA ASP A 131 -12.42 -6.65 -17.53
C ASP A 131 -13.34 -7.68 -16.86
N GLU A 132 -13.94 -7.31 -15.73
CA GLU A 132 -14.83 -8.15 -14.94
C GLU A 132 -16.30 -8.16 -15.41
N ASP A 133 -16.96 -9.28 -15.10
CA ASP A 133 -18.35 -9.52 -15.48
C ASP A 133 -19.33 -8.52 -14.84
N GLU A 134 -20.42 -8.22 -15.55
CA GLU A 134 -21.49 -7.35 -15.04
C GLU A 134 -22.11 -7.89 -13.74
N LEU A 135 -22.07 -9.21 -13.54
CA LEU A 135 -22.52 -9.83 -12.29
C LEU A 135 -21.69 -9.36 -11.10
N VAL A 136 -20.36 -9.39 -11.22
CA VAL A 136 -19.41 -8.96 -10.18
C VAL A 136 -19.60 -7.49 -9.85
N ARG A 137 -19.75 -6.66 -10.89
CA ARG A 137 -20.00 -5.21 -10.75
C ARG A 137 -21.33 -4.91 -10.04
N GLN A 138 -22.40 -5.65 -10.36
CA GLN A 138 -23.69 -5.49 -9.68
C GLN A 138 -23.63 -5.94 -8.23
N THR A 139 -22.95 -7.04 -7.92
CA THR A 139 -22.81 -7.51 -6.54
C THR A 139 -22.00 -6.53 -5.70
N ALA A 140 -20.88 -6.01 -6.22
CA ALA A 140 -20.11 -4.97 -5.55
C ALA A 140 -20.95 -3.71 -5.30
N SER A 141 -21.73 -3.26 -6.29
CA SER A 141 -22.63 -2.11 -6.12
C SER A 141 -23.73 -2.35 -5.08
N LYS A 142 -24.32 -3.55 -5.05
CA LYS A 142 -25.29 -3.96 -4.01
C LYS A 142 -24.68 -4.03 -2.62
N ALA A 143 -23.41 -4.43 -2.53
CA ALA A 143 -22.64 -4.46 -1.29
C ALA A 143 -22.27 -3.05 -0.78
N GLY A 144 -22.58 -1.99 -1.56
CA GLY A 144 -22.35 -0.60 -1.18
C GLY A 144 -21.04 -0.03 -1.71
N PHE A 145 -20.32 -0.77 -2.56
CA PHE A 145 -19.11 -0.29 -3.20
C PHE A 145 -19.44 0.58 -4.41
N ARG A 146 -18.70 1.67 -4.57
CA ARG A 146 -18.64 2.39 -5.83
C ARG A 146 -17.67 1.70 -6.77
N VAL A 147 -18.21 1.13 -7.84
CA VAL A 147 -17.45 0.35 -8.82
C VAL A 147 -16.90 1.26 -9.91
N PHE A 148 -15.62 1.07 -10.23
CA PHE A 148 -14.94 1.65 -11.38
C PHE A 148 -14.41 0.53 -12.28
N THR A 149 -14.42 0.77 -13.59
CA THR A 149 -13.92 -0.19 -14.60
C THR A 149 -12.65 0.27 -15.29
N THR A 150 -12.19 1.47 -14.97
CA THR A 150 -11.05 2.09 -15.65
C THR A 150 -10.30 2.99 -14.69
N LEU A 151 -8.97 2.98 -14.78
CA LEU A 151 -8.10 3.83 -13.97
C LEU A 151 -8.39 5.33 -14.13
N ALA A 152 -8.77 5.76 -15.33
CA ALA A 152 -9.07 7.15 -15.63
C ALA A 152 -10.26 7.66 -14.80
N ASP A 153 -11.34 6.88 -14.72
CA ASP A 153 -12.53 7.24 -13.95
C ASP A 153 -12.24 7.24 -12.44
N PHE A 154 -11.45 6.27 -11.97
CA PHE A 154 -10.99 6.21 -10.59
C PHE A 154 -10.14 7.44 -10.21
N ARG A 155 -9.19 7.81 -11.07
CA ARG A 155 -8.37 9.03 -10.88
C ARG A 155 -9.24 10.27 -10.81
N GLN A 156 -10.19 10.43 -11.74
CA GLN A 156 -11.06 11.59 -11.76
C GLN A 156 -11.91 11.69 -10.49
N HIS A 157 -12.35 10.56 -9.93
CA HIS A 157 -13.06 10.53 -8.66
C HIS A 157 -12.18 10.98 -7.49
N ILE A 158 -10.93 10.51 -7.42
CA ILE A 158 -9.97 10.97 -6.39
C ILE A 158 -9.76 12.49 -6.50
N GLU A 159 -9.47 12.98 -7.70
CA GLU A 159 -9.17 14.41 -7.90
C GLU A 159 -10.37 15.30 -7.60
N ARG A 160 -11.58 14.92 -8.03
CA ARG A 160 -12.76 15.79 -7.95
C ARG A 160 -13.55 15.64 -6.66
N ASP A 161 -13.72 14.42 -6.18
CA ASP A 161 -14.64 14.14 -5.08
C ASP A 161 -13.90 13.87 -3.75
N ILE A 162 -12.60 13.52 -3.78
CA ILE A 162 -11.82 13.22 -2.56
C ILE A 162 -10.84 14.35 -2.19
N ILE A 163 -10.20 14.97 -3.18
CA ILE A 163 -9.17 16.01 -2.94
C ILE A 163 -9.78 17.43 -2.91
N ASP A 164 -10.76 17.71 -3.76
CA ASP A 164 -11.37 19.05 -3.88
C ASP A 164 -12.33 19.39 -2.71
N GLU A 165 -12.62 18.44 -1.81
CA GLU A 165 -13.37 18.70 -0.57
C GLU A 165 -12.48 19.25 0.56
N VAL A 166 -11.15 19.35 0.35
CA VAL A 166 -10.22 20.02 1.27
C VAL A 166 -10.10 21.52 0.91
N VAL A 167 -11.20 22.26 1.04
CA VAL A 167 -11.18 23.73 1.06
C VAL A 167 -11.58 24.22 2.44
N TRP A 168 -10.58 24.53 3.28
CA TRP A 168 -10.70 25.52 4.36
C TRP A 168 -9.38 26.27 4.54
#